data_AF-A0A1A0M0I4-F1
#
_entry.id   AF-A0A1A0M0I4-F1
#
_cell.length_a   1.000
_cell.length_b   1.000
_cell.length_c   1.000
_cell.angle_alpha   90.00
_cell.angle_beta   90.00
_cell.angle_gamma   90.00
#
_symmetry.space_group_name_H-M   'P 1'
#
loop_
_entity.id
_entity.type
_entity.pdbx_description
1 polymer ?
#
loop_
_entity_poly.entity_id
_entity_poly.type
_entity_poly.pdbx_seq_one_letter_code
_entity_poly.pdbx_strand_id
1 'polypeptide(L)'
;MTGPNDDADVTRGDRFIKTAVAILGETGRTDFTVQEVVARSKTSLRAFYQHFSSKDELLLALFDRTIAHSVQIWRDETTGLDSTSALKLVIDRVSQQPESSTQDSLNRALSLYNQHLAETRPREYARVLSPLHQLIRDVVGQGITEGVFNPGLDVGSAAAIVMQTIVGAQRLHWLGTELNGTPIDAGQLYDFCSRALGIRDTEEETPAPSLAELFAQIGMRPGYHDGEFAMTMPVSPKVTNTSGALQGGLIATLVDVAGGQFGLDHLQQGTTMTTADLFVRYLRPIRQGLARAVPRMLRSGRRAMVMQVDIYGDTDDELAATATVNFAVINGTTPTVGLQ
;
A
#
# COMPACT_ATOMS: atom_id res chain seq x y z
N MET A 1 39.32 28.54 -10.70
CA MET A 1 40.02 28.99 -11.92
C MET A 1 40.25 27.75 -12.78
N THR A 2 39.25 27.34 -13.54
CA THR A 2 39.37 26.30 -14.57
C THR A 2 40.13 26.92 -15.75
N GLY A 3 41.22 26.29 -16.18
CA GLY A 3 42.05 26.79 -17.27
C GLY A 3 41.38 26.58 -18.64
N PRO A 4 41.76 27.34 -19.69
CA PRO A 4 41.19 27.20 -21.04
C PRO A 4 41.40 25.80 -21.67
N ASN A 5 42.31 24.99 -21.11
CA ASN A 5 42.55 23.62 -21.54
C ASN A 5 41.52 22.62 -20.94
N ASP A 6 40.94 22.94 -19.78
CA ASP A 6 39.95 22.11 -19.07
C ASP A 6 38.59 22.19 -19.78
N ASP A 7 38.18 23.40 -20.19
CA ASP A 7 36.98 23.61 -21.02
C ASP A 7 37.09 22.95 -22.40
N ALA A 8 38.30 22.93 -22.98
CA ALA A 8 38.58 22.27 -24.26
C ALA A 8 38.54 20.73 -24.14
N ASP A 9 38.91 20.19 -22.98
CA ASP A 9 38.86 18.75 -22.69
C ASP A 9 37.42 18.29 -22.40
N VAL A 10 36.68 19.06 -21.61
CA VAL A 10 35.24 18.83 -21.36
C VAL A 10 34.45 18.85 -22.66
N THR A 11 34.72 19.81 -23.56
CA THR A 11 34.06 19.86 -24.87
C THR A 11 34.42 18.72 -25.82
N ARG A 12 35.58 18.06 -25.64
CA ARG A 12 35.96 16.85 -26.41
C ARG A 12 35.27 15.60 -25.89
N GLY A 13 35.22 15.41 -24.57
CA GLY A 13 34.41 14.36 -23.94
C GLY A 13 32.94 14.43 -24.36
N ASP A 14 32.37 15.63 -24.34
CA ASP A 14 31.00 15.92 -24.78
C ASP A 14 30.74 15.54 -26.23
N ARG A 15 31.75 15.67 -27.10
CA ARG A 15 31.63 15.31 -28.52
C ARG A 15 31.47 13.80 -28.70
N PHE A 16 32.20 13.00 -27.92
CA PHE A 16 32.06 11.54 -27.94
C PHE A 16 30.68 11.10 -27.43
N ILE A 17 30.19 11.69 -26.33
CA ILE A 17 28.84 11.43 -25.81
C ILE A 17 27.77 11.78 -26.86
N LYS A 18 27.83 12.97 -27.45
CA LYS A 18 26.90 13.39 -28.53
C LYS A 18 26.93 12.44 -29.72
N THR A 19 28.12 11.96 -30.09
CA THR A 19 28.26 11.00 -31.19
C THR A 19 27.64 9.65 -30.84
N ALA A 20 27.83 9.17 -29.61
CA ALA A 20 27.21 7.94 -29.14
C ALA A 20 25.67 8.06 -29.13
N VAL A 21 25.11 9.18 -28.66
CA VAL A 21 23.66 9.46 -28.74
C VAL A 21 23.16 9.39 -30.18
N ALA A 22 23.87 10.00 -31.14
CA ALA A 22 23.47 9.94 -32.54
C ALA A 22 23.48 8.51 -33.10
N ILE A 23 24.51 7.72 -32.80
CA ILE A 23 24.60 6.31 -33.22
C ILE A 23 23.45 5.50 -32.62
N LEU A 24 23.19 5.64 -31.32
CA LEU A 24 22.12 4.93 -30.64
C LEU A 24 20.73 5.29 -31.17
N GLY A 25 20.49 6.57 -31.47
CA GLY A 25 19.21 7.04 -32.02
C GLY A 25 18.94 6.57 -33.45
N GLU A 26 19.98 6.36 -34.24
CA GLU A 26 19.86 5.83 -35.61
C GLU A 26 19.69 4.31 -35.64
N THR A 27 20.41 3.60 -34.78
CA THR A 27 20.50 2.13 -34.85
C THR A 27 19.55 1.41 -33.89
N GLY A 28 19.16 2.06 -32.79
CA GLY A 28 18.43 1.43 -31.69
C GLY A 28 19.19 0.28 -31.02
N ARG A 29 20.52 0.19 -31.23
CA ARG A 29 21.35 -0.92 -30.78
C ARG A 29 22.62 -0.41 -30.12
N THR A 30 23.10 -1.17 -29.14
CA THR A 30 24.35 -0.90 -28.44
C THR A 30 25.51 -1.72 -28.98
N ASP A 31 25.47 -2.20 -30.22
CA ASP A 31 26.52 -3.03 -30.84
C ASP A 31 27.63 -2.20 -31.52
N PHE A 32 27.54 -0.87 -31.49
CA PHE A 32 28.57 0.02 -32.03
C PHE A 32 29.94 -0.16 -31.36
N THR A 33 31.01 0.18 -32.09
CA THR A 33 32.39 0.05 -31.59
C THR A 33 33.01 1.40 -31.18
N VAL A 34 34.06 1.36 -30.35
CA VAL A 34 34.84 2.58 -30.02
C VAL A 34 35.41 3.22 -31.29
N GLN A 35 35.86 2.40 -32.25
CA GLN A 35 36.39 2.87 -33.53
C GLN A 35 35.34 3.66 -34.34
N GLU A 36 34.10 3.19 -34.33
CA GLU A 36 32.99 3.86 -35.00
C GLU A 36 32.68 5.23 -34.38
N VAL A 37 32.64 5.32 -33.04
CA VAL A 37 32.44 6.58 -32.32
C VAL A 37 33.57 7.58 -32.62
N VAL A 38 34.82 7.11 -32.64
CA VAL A 38 35.99 7.93 -32.96
C VAL A 38 35.94 8.44 -34.39
N ALA A 39 35.66 7.56 -35.35
CA ALA A 39 35.56 7.91 -36.77
C ALA A 39 34.46 8.97 -37.00
N ARG A 40 33.29 8.76 -36.38
CA ARG A 40 32.12 9.63 -36.56
C ARG A 40 32.24 10.97 -35.83
N SER A 41 32.90 11.00 -34.67
CA SER A 41 33.20 12.23 -33.93
C SER A 41 34.30 13.09 -34.59
N LYS A 42 34.96 12.56 -35.64
CA LYS A 42 36.10 13.19 -36.33
C LYS A 42 37.24 13.52 -35.37
N THR A 43 37.53 12.59 -34.46
CA THR A 43 38.63 12.71 -33.48
C THR A 43 39.54 11.49 -33.57
N SER A 44 40.55 11.40 -32.68
CA SER A 44 41.50 10.28 -32.68
C SER A 44 41.18 9.26 -31.58
N LEU A 45 41.60 8.01 -31.80
CA LEU A 45 41.46 6.95 -30.80
C LEU A 45 42.22 7.28 -29.51
N ARG A 46 43.38 7.93 -29.63
CA ARG A 46 44.14 8.44 -28.47
C ARG A 46 43.34 9.46 -27.68
N ALA A 47 42.65 10.38 -28.35
CA ALA A 47 41.81 11.37 -27.69
C ALA A 47 40.63 10.71 -26.97
N PHE A 48 40.02 9.66 -27.55
CA PHE A 48 38.98 8.89 -26.87
C PHE A 48 39.48 8.32 -25.54
N TYR A 49 40.60 7.59 -25.57
CA TYR A 49 41.16 6.96 -24.37
C TYR A 49 41.74 7.93 -23.34
N GLN A 50 41.88 9.21 -23.67
CA GLN A 50 42.17 10.27 -22.69
C GLN A 50 40.95 10.63 -21.84
N HIS A 51 39.73 10.43 -22.35
CA HIS A 51 38.48 10.73 -21.65
C HIS A 51 37.76 9.49 -21.12
N PHE A 52 37.80 8.39 -21.87
CA PHE A 52 37.07 7.16 -21.57
C PHE A 52 37.99 5.94 -21.76
N SER A 53 38.23 5.19 -20.70
CA SER A 53 39.01 3.95 -20.74
C SER A 53 38.31 2.83 -21.53
N SER A 54 36.99 2.89 -21.66
CA SER A 54 36.21 1.88 -22.40
C SER A 54 34.88 2.42 -22.96
N LYS A 55 34.23 1.61 -23.78
CA LYS A 55 32.85 1.83 -24.23
C LYS A 55 31.87 1.91 -23.05
N ASP A 56 32.04 1.06 -22.04
CA ASP A 56 31.18 1.11 -20.84
C ASP A 56 31.32 2.43 -20.11
N GLU A 57 32.53 3.00 -20.02
CA GLU A 57 32.74 4.28 -19.34
C GLU A 57 32.11 5.44 -20.12
N LEU A 58 32.23 5.42 -21.45
CA LEU A 58 31.49 6.35 -22.31
C LEU A 58 29.98 6.24 -22.10
N LEU A 59 29.45 5.02 -22.06
CA LEU A 59 28.02 4.78 -21.89
C LEU A 59 27.55 5.15 -20.49
N LEU A 60 28.30 4.81 -19.43
CA LEU A 60 28.03 5.27 -18.06
C LEU A 60 27.95 6.79 -17.99
N ALA A 61 28.91 7.51 -18.60
CA ALA A 61 28.88 8.97 -18.63
C ALA A 61 27.68 9.53 -19.43
N LEU A 62 27.30 8.85 -20.52
CA LEU A 62 26.07 9.17 -21.26
C LEU A 62 24.83 8.98 -20.39
N PHE A 63 24.70 7.86 -19.68
CA PHE A 63 23.58 7.57 -18.79
C PHE A 63 23.50 8.55 -17.63
N ASP A 64 24.63 8.78 -16.95
CA ASP A 64 24.75 9.71 -15.83
C ASP A 64 24.23 11.09 -16.23
N ARG A 65 24.72 11.63 -17.35
CA ARG A 65 24.29 12.94 -17.86
C ARG A 65 22.82 12.96 -18.26
N THR A 66 22.33 11.90 -18.89
CA THR A 66 20.93 11.82 -19.34
C THR A 66 19.98 11.77 -18.15
N ILE A 67 20.24 10.89 -17.19
CA ILE A 67 19.40 10.74 -15.99
C ILE A 67 19.49 12.00 -15.12
N ALA A 68 20.68 12.54 -14.89
CA ALA A 68 20.84 13.77 -14.10
C ALA A 68 20.07 14.95 -14.72
N HIS A 69 20.15 15.11 -16.04
CA HIS A 69 19.42 16.16 -16.75
C HIS A 69 17.90 15.98 -16.65
N SER A 70 17.38 14.77 -16.91
CA SER A 70 15.94 14.51 -16.80
C SER A 70 15.42 14.70 -15.37
N VAL A 71 16.15 14.20 -14.38
CA VAL A 71 15.78 14.35 -12.96
C VAL A 71 15.80 15.82 -12.54
N GLN A 72 16.72 16.64 -13.06
CA GLN A 72 16.73 18.06 -12.77
C GLN A 72 15.46 18.76 -13.28
N ILE A 73 15.02 18.44 -14.51
CA ILE A 73 13.75 18.96 -15.05
C ILE A 73 12.58 18.55 -14.15
N TRP A 74 12.52 17.28 -13.73
CA TRP A 74 11.44 16.79 -12.88
C TRP A 74 11.47 17.40 -11.47
N ARG A 75 12.65 17.71 -10.92
CA ARG A 75 12.78 18.46 -9.66
C ARG A 75 12.19 19.86 -9.78
N ASP A 76 12.47 20.54 -10.89
CA ASP A 76 11.94 21.87 -11.13
C ASP A 76 10.40 21.82 -11.28
N GLU A 77 9.87 20.81 -11.97
CA GLU A 77 8.43 20.59 -12.14
C GLU A 77 7.68 20.16 -10.87
N THR A 78 8.35 19.43 -9.97
CA THR A 78 7.77 19.03 -8.68
C THR A 78 7.84 20.13 -7.62
N THR A 79 8.53 21.23 -7.89
CA THR A 79 8.67 22.34 -6.95
C THR A 79 7.31 22.97 -6.65
N GLY A 80 6.90 22.96 -5.38
CA GLY A 80 5.64 23.54 -4.92
C GLY A 80 4.42 22.62 -5.03
N LEU A 81 4.59 21.39 -5.52
CA LEU A 81 3.55 20.36 -5.48
C LEU A 81 3.50 19.69 -4.11
N ASP A 82 2.32 19.22 -3.72
CA ASP A 82 2.17 18.27 -2.62
C ASP A 82 2.80 16.92 -2.98
N SER A 83 3.07 16.09 -1.98
CA SER A 83 3.74 14.79 -2.18
C SER A 83 2.99 13.82 -3.10
N THR A 84 1.65 13.84 -3.11
CA THR A 84 0.84 12.95 -3.96
C THR A 84 0.93 13.36 -5.43
N SER A 85 0.79 14.66 -5.69
CA SER A 85 0.93 15.26 -7.02
C SER A 85 2.37 15.11 -7.55
N ALA A 86 3.37 15.31 -6.69
CA ALA A 86 4.77 15.12 -7.04
C ALA A 86 5.07 13.65 -7.40
N LEU A 87 4.55 12.68 -6.62
CA LEU A 87 4.69 11.26 -6.92
C LEU A 87 4.05 10.91 -8.27
N LYS A 88 2.82 11.40 -8.52
CA LYS A 88 2.12 11.18 -9.79
C LYS A 88 2.92 11.72 -10.97
N LEU A 89 3.44 12.95 -10.86
CA LEU A 89 4.25 13.57 -11.90
C LEU A 89 5.50 12.77 -12.20
N VAL A 90 6.25 12.33 -11.17
CA VAL A 90 7.46 11.52 -11.37
C VAL A 90 7.13 10.21 -12.07
N ILE A 91 6.06 9.52 -11.67
CA ILE A 91 5.62 8.27 -12.32
C ILE A 91 5.26 8.51 -13.78
N ASP A 92 4.52 9.58 -14.08
CA ASP A 92 4.12 9.94 -15.44
C ASP A 92 5.34 10.26 -16.31
N ARG A 93 6.31 11.01 -15.78
CA ARG A 93 7.54 11.38 -16.49
C ARG A 93 8.44 10.18 -16.78
N VAL A 94 8.61 9.27 -15.83
CA VAL A 94 9.39 8.04 -16.06
C VAL A 94 8.66 7.09 -17.01
N SER A 95 7.33 7.12 -17.03
CA SER A 95 6.48 6.27 -17.88
C SER A 95 6.12 6.90 -19.23
N GLN A 96 6.68 8.08 -19.55
CA GLN A 96 6.31 8.82 -20.74
C GLN A 96 6.73 8.07 -22.00
N GLN A 97 5.79 7.93 -22.93
CA GLN A 97 6.04 7.31 -24.23
C GLN A 97 7.01 8.18 -25.05
N PRO A 98 7.91 7.57 -25.84
CA PRO A 98 8.83 8.32 -26.70
C PRO A 98 8.04 9.13 -27.74
N GLU A 99 8.42 10.40 -27.91
CA GLU A 99 7.76 11.34 -28.83
C GLU A 99 8.22 11.15 -30.29
N SER A 100 9.25 10.34 -30.51
CA SER A 100 9.81 10.04 -31.82
C SER A 100 10.40 8.62 -31.89
N SER A 101 10.53 8.08 -33.09
CA SER A 101 11.20 6.79 -33.34
C SER A 101 12.68 6.80 -32.92
N THR A 102 13.36 7.95 -33.03
CA THR A 102 14.75 8.12 -32.57
C THR A 102 14.83 8.01 -31.04
N GLN A 103 13.89 8.62 -30.33
CA GLN A 103 13.81 8.53 -28.87
C GLN A 103 13.43 7.11 -28.41
N ASP A 104 12.54 6.42 -29.14
CA ASP A 104 12.21 5.01 -28.87
C ASP A 104 13.45 4.13 -29.03
N SER A 105 14.18 4.26 -30.14
CA SER A 105 15.45 3.56 -30.39
C SER A 105 16.48 3.81 -29.30
N LEU A 106 16.63 5.06 -28.85
CA LEU A 106 17.50 5.42 -27.72
C LEU A 106 17.06 4.71 -26.44
N ASN A 107 15.80 4.81 -26.05
CA ASN A 107 15.28 4.22 -24.82
C ASN A 107 15.47 2.70 -24.79
N ARG A 108 15.22 2.00 -25.91
CA ARG A 108 15.46 0.55 -26.03
C ARG A 108 16.94 0.20 -25.90
N ALA A 109 17.81 0.90 -26.61
CA ALA A 109 19.26 0.68 -26.55
C ALA A 109 19.78 0.89 -25.13
N LEU A 110 19.37 1.99 -24.49
CA LEU A 110 19.71 2.32 -23.11
C LEU A 110 19.21 1.24 -22.14
N SER A 111 17.99 0.73 -22.31
CA SER A 111 17.41 -0.32 -21.48
C SER A 111 18.14 -1.67 -21.57
N LEU A 112 18.54 -2.08 -22.78
CA LEU A 112 19.32 -3.30 -22.99
C LEU A 112 20.70 -3.20 -22.33
N TYR A 113 21.36 -2.04 -22.48
CA TYR A 113 22.69 -1.85 -21.91
C TYR A 113 22.70 -1.66 -20.39
N ASN A 114 21.62 -1.12 -19.83
CA ASN A 114 21.43 -1.01 -18.39
C ASN A 114 21.56 -2.38 -17.70
N GLN A 115 21.04 -3.45 -18.30
CA GLN A 115 21.18 -4.81 -17.76
C GLN A 115 22.64 -5.26 -17.77
N HIS A 116 23.37 -5.00 -18.87
CA HIS A 116 24.79 -5.31 -18.96
C HIS A 116 25.62 -4.53 -17.92
N LEU A 117 25.36 -3.23 -17.74
CA LEU A 117 26.05 -2.42 -16.73
C LEU A 117 25.69 -2.82 -15.29
N ALA A 118 24.44 -3.22 -15.04
CA ALA A 118 24.04 -3.75 -13.75
C ALA A 118 24.79 -5.04 -13.40
N GLU A 119 25.12 -5.87 -14.39
CA GLU A 119 25.90 -7.09 -14.23
C GLU A 119 27.40 -6.82 -14.07
N THR A 120 27.99 -5.99 -14.93
CA THR A 120 29.46 -5.84 -15.02
C THR A 120 30.01 -4.70 -14.15
N ARG A 121 29.21 -3.66 -13.88
CA ARG A 121 29.59 -2.45 -13.14
C ARG A 121 28.49 -1.97 -12.17
N PRO A 122 28.05 -2.82 -11.21
CA PRO A 122 26.86 -2.56 -10.40
C PRO A 122 26.97 -1.30 -9.52
N ARG A 123 28.17 -0.96 -9.03
CA ARG A 123 28.35 0.20 -8.13
C ARG A 123 28.26 1.51 -8.90
N GLU A 124 28.87 1.57 -10.07
CA GLU A 124 28.84 2.71 -10.98
C GLU A 124 27.42 2.90 -11.51
N TYR A 125 26.76 1.81 -11.92
CA TYR A 125 25.37 1.87 -12.37
C TYR A 125 24.42 2.33 -11.25
N ALA A 126 24.63 1.90 -10.00
CA ALA A 126 23.83 2.40 -8.87
C ALA A 126 24.02 3.92 -8.65
N ARG A 127 25.22 4.46 -8.89
CA ARG A 127 25.47 5.92 -8.80
C ARG A 127 24.71 6.68 -9.87
N VAL A 128 24.66 6.15 -11.09
CA VAL A 128 23.89 6.72 -12.19
C VAL A 128 22.39 6.83 -11.85
N LEU A 129 21.83 5.84 -11.13
CA LEU A 129 20.43 5.84 -10.70
C LEU A 129 20.16 6.71 -9.47
N SER A 130 21.20 7.14 -8.75
CA SER A 130 21.06 7.87 -7.49
C SER A 130 20.28 9.19 -7.57
N PRO A 131 20.34 10.00 -8.64
CA PRO A 131 19.57 11.24 -8.71
C PRO A 131 18.05 10.99 -8.69
N LEU A 132 17.60 9.96 -9.40
CA LEU A 132 16.18 9.57 -9.45
C LEU A 132 15.74 8.95 -8.13
N HIS A 133 16.55 8.07 -7.54
CA HIS A 133 16.26 7.53 -6.21
C HIS A 133 16.14 8.65 -5.17
N GLN A 134 17.04 9.64 -5.20
CA GLN A 134 17.00 10.78 -4.30
C GLN A 134 15.76 11.64 -4.52
N LEU A 135 15.31 11.84 -5.77
CA LEU A 135 14.07 12.58 -6.05
C LEU A 135 12.85 11.87 -5.43
N ILE A 136 12.72 10.56 -5.64
CA ILE A 136 11.63 9.77 -5.06
C ILE A 136 11.72 9.77 -3.53
N ARG A 137 12.94 9.69 -2.98
CA ARG A 137 13.19 9.77 -1.53
C ARG A 137 12.73 11.09 -0.95
N ASP A 138 12.98 12.20 -1.64
CA ASP A 138 12.55 13.54 -1.21
C ASP A 138 11.02 13.62 -1.21
N VAL A 139 10.35 13.11 -2.24
CA VAL A 139 8.87 13.03 -2.32
C VAL A 139 8.28 12.18 -1.19
N VAL A 140 8.85 11.00 -0.91
CA VAL A 140 8.40 10.14 0.18
C VAL A 140 8.60 10.80 1.54
N GLY A 141 9.75 11.44 1.77
CA GLY A 141 10.02 12.18 2.99
C GLY A 141 9.08 13.37 3.19
N GLN A 142 8.77 14.09 2.10
CA GLN A 142 7.77 15.14 2.10
C GLN A 142 6.38 14.60 2.47
N GLY A 143 5.94 13.50 1.86
CA GLY A 143 4.60 12.93 2.15
C GLY A 143 4.42 12.42 3.59
N ILE A 144 5.49 11.91 4.21
CA ILE A 144 5.48 11.60 5.65
C ILE A 144 5.38 12.88 6.49
N THR A 145 6.09 13.94 6.10
CA THR A 145 6.08 15.23 6.80
C THR A 145 4.72 15.92 6.67
N GLU A 146 4.06 15.80 5.53
CA GLU A 146 2.69 16.27 5.27
C GLU A 146 1.63 15.42 6.02
N GLY A 147 1.99 14.24 6.52
CA GLY A 147 1.09 13.32 7.21
C GLY A 147 0.17 12.51 6.28
N VAL A 148 0.41 12.57 4.97
CA VAL A 148 -0.38 11.88 3.94
C VAL A 148 0.11 10.44 3.75
N PHE A 149 1.42 10.21 3.85
CA PHE A 149 2.02 8.88 3.72
C PHE A 149 2.17 8.22 5.09
N ASN A 150 2.27 6.89 5.13
CA ASN A 150 2.42 6.15 6.38
C ASN A 150 3.72 6.54 7.12
N PRO A 151 3.64 7.07 8.36
CA PRO A 151 4.82 7.52 9.11
C PRO A 151 5.73 6.37 9.59
N GLY A 152 5.28 5.12 9.50
CA GLY A 152 6.08 3.93 9.86
C GLY A 152 7.03 3.46 8.76
N LEU A 153 7.06 4.11 7.59
CA LEU A 153 7.89 3.70 6.47
C LEU A 153 9.37 4.05 6.67
N ASP A 154 10.25 3.12 6.30
CA ASP A 154 11.65 3.47 6.04
C ASP A 154 11.75 4.19 4.68
N VAL A 155 12.03 5.49 4.73
CA VAL A 155 12.02 6.38 3.55
C VAL A 155 12.96 5.88 2.45
N GLY A 156 14.14 5.38 2.81
CA GLY A 156 15.13 4.89 1.84
C GLY A 156 14.65 3.64 1.10
N SER A 157 14.15 2.66 1.84
CA SER A 157 13.63 1.40 1.31
C SER A 157 12.35 1.61 0.51
N ALA A 158 11.42 2.42 1.01
CA ALA A 158 10.19 2.76 0.31
C ALA A 158 10.49 3.41 -1.05
N ALA A 159 11.39 4.41 -1.09
CA ALA A 159 11.79 5.06 -2.33
C ALA A 159 12.48 4.10 -3.31
N ALA A 160 13.31 3.17 -2.81
CA ALA A 160 13.95 2.17 -3.64
C ALA A 160 12.94 1.18 -4.26
N ILE A 161 11.94 0.74 -3.48
CA ILE A 161 10.87 -0.14 -3.97
C ILE A 161 10.03 0.59 -5.03
N VAL A 162 9.57 1.81 -4.75
CA VAL A 162 8.82 2.64 -5.71
C VAL A 162 9.61 2.78 -7.03
N MET A 163 10.88 3.15 -6.94
CA MET A 163 11.74 3.26 -8.12
C MET A 163 11.84 1.94 -8.89
N GLN A 164 12.06 0.82 -8.20
CA GLN A 164 12.18 -0.50 -8.83
C GLN A 164 10.87 -0.93 -9.49
N THR A 165 9.73 -0.64 -8.89
CA THR A 165 8.41 -0.92 -9.46
C THR A 165 8.22 -0.16 -10.78
N ILE A 166 8.51 1.14 -10.79
CA ILE A 166 8.35 1.99 -11.99
C ILE A 166 9.35 1.56 -13.08
N VAL A 167 10.64 1.51 -12.76
CA VAL A 167 11.71 1.17 -13.73
C VAL A 167 11.57 -0.27 -14.23
N GLY A 168 11.14 -1.19 -13.36
CA GLY A 168 10.90 -2.59 -13.71
C GLY A 168 9.76 -2.75 -14.70
N ALA A 169 8.64 -2.06 -14.49
CA ALA A 169 7.52 -2.03 -15.42
C ALA A 169 7.93 -1.47 -16.78
N GLN A 170 8.63 -0.33 -16.80
CA GLN A 170 9.10 0.29 -18.05
C GLN A 170 10.10 -0.58 -18.81
N ARG A 171 10.97 -1.31 -18.10
CA ARG A 171 11.90 -2.26 -18.73
C ARG A 171 11.15 -3.35 -19.49
N LEU A 172 10.16 -3.99 -18.87
CA LEU A 172 9.36 -5.04 -19.52
C LEU A 172 8.58 -4.47 -20.71
N HIS A 173 8.07 -3.24 -20.56
CA HIS A 173 7.37 -2.54 -21.62
C HIS A 173 8.24 -2.31 -22.87
N TRP A 174 9.43 -1.72 -22.69
CA TRP A 174 10.33 -1.43 -23.82
C TRP A 174 10.91 -2.69 -24.48
N LEU A 175 11.01 -3.79 -23.74
CA LEU A 175 11.39 -5.09 -24.28
C LEU A 175 10.23 -5.82 -24.98
N GLY A 176 8.99 -5.33 -24.85
CA GLY A 176 7.80 -5.96 -25.40
C GLY A 176 7.43 -7.28 -24.69
N THR A 177 7.88 -7.47 -23.47
CA THR A 177 7.72 -8.70 -22.69
C THR A 177 6.61 -8.54 -21.64
N GLU A 178 5.41 -8.23 -22.08
CA GLU A 178 4.27 -7.99 -21.19
C GLU A 178 3.76 -9.30 -20.59
N LEU A 179 3.74 -9.40 -19.27
CA LEU A 179 3.32 -10.62 -18.56
C LEU A 179 1.81 -10.86 -18.66
N ASN A 180 1.01 -9.79 -18.74
CA ASN A 180 -0.44 -9.84 -18.79
C ASN A 180 -1.01 -9.51 -20.18
N GLY A 181 -0.16 -9.51 -21.23
CA GLY A 181 -0.55 -9.17 -22.60
C GLY A 181 -0.84 -7.68 -22.86
N THR A 182 -0.76 -6.83 -21.85
CA THR A 182 -0.88 -5.37 -21.95
C THR A 182 0.18 -4.68 -21.10
N PRO A 183 0.72 -3.51 -21.52
CA PRO A 183 1.61 -2.70 -20.72
C PRO A 183 1.00 -2.24 -19.41
N ILE A 184 1.81 -2.22 -18.34
CA ILE A 184 1.43 -1.55 -17.11
C ILE A 184 1.47 -0.04 -17.36
N ASP A 185 0.34 0.64 -17.18
CA ASP A 185 0.27 2.09 -17.38
C ASP A 185 0.65 2.90 -16.12
N ALA A 186 0.88 4.19 -16.31
CA ALA A 186 1.31 5.10 -15.25
C ALA A 186 0.27 5.26 -14.12
N GLY A 187 -1.03 5.14 -14.45
CA GLY A 187 -2.11 5.17 -13.46
C GLY A 187 -2.07 3.93 -12.56
N GLN A 188 -1.89 2.75 -13.15
CA GLN A 188 -1.73 1.50 -12.38
C GLN A 188 -0.50 1.54 -11.47
N LEU A 189 0.61 2.09 -11.96
CA LEU A 189 1.83 2.28 -11.17
C LEU A 189 1.59 3.24 -10.00
N TYR A 190 0.92 4.37 -10.25
CA TYR A 190 0.55 5.32 -9.20
C TYR A 190 -0.33 4.66 -8.16
N ASP A 191 -1.45 4.04 -8.55
CA ASP A 191 -2.38 3.37 -7.65
C ASP A 191 -1.71 2.32 -6.75
N PHE A 192 -0.78 1.54 -7.31
CA PHE A 192 -0.02 0.56 -6.55
C PHE A 192 0.94 1.24 -5.55
N CYS A 193 1.70 2.23 -6.00
CA CYS A 193 2.65 2.96 -5.15
C CYS A 193 1.92 3.73 -4.04
N SER A 194 0.79 4.35 -4.34
CA SER A 194 -0.05 5.09 -3.39
C SER A 194 -0.52 4.19 -2.25
N ARG A 195 -1.06 3.00 -2.57
CA ARG A 195 -1.45 2.02 -1.55
C ARG A 195 -0.25 1.50 -0.76
N ALA A 196 0.88 1.23 -1.41
CA ALA A 196 2.10 0.75 -0.76
C ALA A 196 2.72 1.79 0.19
N LEU A 197 2.63 3.08 -0.16
CA LEU A 197 3.06 4.19 0.67
C LEU A 197 2.04 4.53 1.78
N GLY A 198 0.89 3.87 1.77
CA GLY A 198 -0.21 4.15 2.69
C GLY A 198 -0.70 5.58 2.56
N ILE A 199 -0.78 6.09 1.33
CA ILE A 199 -1.49 7.34 1.03
C ILE A 199 -2.89 7.18 1.60
N ARG A 200 -3.16 7.96 2.64
CA ARG A 200 -4.47 8.03 3.25
C ARG A 200 -5.28 8.94 2.35
N ASP A 201 -6.17 8.38 1.54
CA ASP A 201 -7.13 9.21 0.82
C ASP A 201 -7.87 10.05 1.85
N THR A 202 -7.62 11.36 1.84
CA THR A 202 -8.26 12.31 2.77
C THR A 202 -9.76 12.48 2.49
N GLU A 203 -10.32 11.70 1.56
CA GLU A 203 -11.74 11.74 1.17
C GLU A 203 -12.45 10.38 1.16
N GLU A 204 -11.76 9.26 1.40
CA GLU A 204 -12.43 8.00 1.72
C GLU A 204 -12.30 7.72 3.22
N GLU A 205 -13.31 8.18 3.98
CA GLU A 205 -13.69 7.47 5.19
C GLU A 205 -13.93 6.00 4.80
N THR A 206 -12.90 5.17 4.84
CA THR A 206 -13.13 3.75 5.11
C THR A 206 -13.89 3.78 6.44
N PRO A 207 -15.19 3.45 6.47
CA PRO A 207 -15.94 3.55 7.71
C PRO A 207 -15.16 2.73 8.72
N ALA A 208 -14.82 3.35 9.85
CA ALA A 208 -14.19 2.63 10.94
C ALA A 208 -14.96 1.32 11.12
N PRO A 209 -14.29 0.16 11.17
CA PRO A 209 -14.97 -1.13 11.14
C PRO A 209 -16.07 -1.11 12.17
N SER A 210 -17.30 -1.34 11.73
CA SER A 210 -18.45 -1.24 12.61
C SER A 210 -18.31 -2.27 13.74
N LEU A 211 -18.94 -2.02 14.88
CA LEU A 211 -18.96 -3.02 15.96
C LEU A 211 -19.50 -4.38 15.46
N ALA A 212 -20.40 -4.38 14.48
CA ALA A 212 -20.91 -5.59 13.85
C ALA A 212 -19.81 -6.37 13.09
N GLU A 213 -18.97 -5.68 12.32
CA GLU A 213 -17.84 -6.31 11.62
C GLU A 213 -16.79 -6.86 12.58
N LEU A 214 -16.50 -6.13 13.67
CA LEU A 214 -15.61 -6.62 14.74
C LEU A 214 -16.15 -7.89 15.39
N PHE A 215 -17.45 -7.94 15.68
CA PHE A 215 -18.11 -9.12 16.24
C PHE A 215 -18.14 -10.30 15.26
N ALA A 216 -18.34 -10.05 13.97
CA ALA A 216 -18.27 -11.08 12.94
C ALA A 216 -16.87 -11.73 12.85
N GLN A 217 -15.80 -10.94 13.02
CA GLN A 217 -14.41 -11.45 12.98
C GLN A 217 -14.09 -12.42 14.13
N ILE A 218 -14.71 -12.24 15.29
CA ILE A 218 -14.62 -13.20 16.42
C ILE A 218 -15.68 -14.32 16.33
N GLY A 219 -16.47 -14.33 15.26
CA GLY A 219 -17.46 -15.35 14.98
C GLY A 219 -18.77 -15.21 15.76
N MET A 220 -19.05 -14.05 16.35
CA MET A 220 -20.31 -13.77 17.03
C MET A 220 -21.44 -13.55 16.01
N ARG A 221 -22.52 -14.32 16.11
CA ARG A 221 -23.61 -14.32 15.11
C ARG A 221 -24.94 -14.77 15.71
N PRO A 222 -26.07 -14.32 15.15
CA PRO A 222 -27.38 -14.90 15.43
C PRO A 222 -27.39 -16.41 15.15
N GLY A 223 -28.11 -17.14 15.98
CA GLY A 223 -28.32 -18.56 15.88
C GLY A 223 -29.53 -18.98 16.69
N TYR A 224 -29.64 -20.28 16.95
CA TYR A 224 -30.75 -20.86 17.69
C TYR A 224 -30.26 -21.87 18.72
N HIS A 225 -30.99 -21.99 19.81
CA HIS A 225 -30.81 -23.01 20.83
C HIS A 225 -32.20 -23.53 21.23
N ASP A 226 -32.46 -24.82 21.05
CA ASP A 226 -33.76 -25.45 21.28
C ASP A 226 -34.97 -24.74 20.61
N GLY A 227 -34.72 -24.14 19.44
CA GLY A 227 -35.73 -23.40 18.67
C GLY A 227 -35.94 -21.96 19.12
N GLU A 228 -35.28 -21.52 20.19
CA GLU A 228 -35.27 -20.13 20.65
C GLU A 228 -34.09 -19.35 20.04
N PHE A 229 -34.26 -18.03 19.89
CA PHE A 229 -33.19 -17.14 19.42
C PHE A 229 -32.00 -17.18 20.38
N ALA A 230 -30.80 -17.23 19.83
CA ALA A 230 -29.56 -17.13 20.59
C ALA A 230 -28.51 -16.32 19.84
N MET A 231 -27.67 -15.59 20.57
CA MET A 231 -26.38 -15.15 20.01
C MET A 231 -25.33 -16.21 20.29
N THR A 232 -24.56 -16.56 19.27
CA THR A 232 -23.58 -17.64 19.34
C THR A 232 -22.17 -17.13 19.08
N MET A 233 -21.16 -17.74 19.70
CA MET A 233 -19.75 -17.41 19.47
C MET A 233 -18.86 -18.64 19.62
N PRO A 234 -18.03 -18.99 18.61
CA PRO A 234 -17.13 -20.13 18.69
C PRO A 234 -15.96 -19.83 19.63
N VAL A 235 -15.61 -20.81 20.45
CA VAL A 235 -14.47 -20.73 21.36
C VAL A 235 -13.21 -21.10 20.58
N SER A 236 -12.44 -20.06 20.20
CA SER A 236 -11.17 -20.18 19.48
C SER A 236 -10.02 -19.56 20.27
N PRO A 237 -8.75 -19.84 19.93
CA PRO A 237 -7.60 -19.23 20.62
C PRO A 237 -7.60 -17.69 20.62
N LYS A 238 -8.35 -17.03 19.72
CA LYS A 238 -8.44 -15.57 19.65
C LYS A 238 -9.35 -14.94 20.71
N VAL A 239 -10.23 -15.74 21.34
CA VAL A 239 -11.27 -15.26 22.27
C VAL A 239 -11.13 -15.87 23.67
N THR A 240 -10.14 -16.72 23.88
CA THR A 240 -9.84 -17.31 25.19
C THR A 240 -8.88 -16.42 26.00
N ASN A 241 -9.04 -16.46 27.32
CA ASN A 241 -8.13 -15.80 28.26
C ASN A 241 -6.88 -16.67 28.55
N THR A 242 -6.00 -16.19 29.44
CA THR A 242 -4.78 -16.90 29.86
C THR A 242 -5.04 -18.26 30.53
N SER A 243 -6.26 -18.53 30.99
CA SER A 243 -6.67 -19.83 31.54
C SER A 243 -7.19 -20.82 30.49
N GLY A 244 -7.24 -20.40 29.21
CA GLY A 244 -7.77 -21.20 28.11
C GLY A 244 -9.30 -21.29 28.05
N ALA A 245 -10.02 -20.48 28.84
CA ALA A 245 -11.48 -20.39 28.80
C ALA A 245 -11.91 -19.11 28.05
N LEU A 246 -13.12 -19.11 27.49
CA LEU A 246 -13.71 -17.92 26.85
C LEU A 246 -13.60 -16.71 27.79
N GLN A 247 -13.07 -15.60 27.28
CA GLN A 247 -12.85 -14.41 28.09
C GLN A 247 -14.18 -13.90 28.67
N GLY A 248 -14.24 -13.69 29.98
CA GLY A 248 -15.46 -13.27 30.66
C GLY A 248 -16.06 -11.97 30.12
N GLY A 249 -15.20 -11.03 29.68
CA GLY A 249 -15.65 -9.81 29.00
C GLY A 249 -16.43 -10.08 27.72
N LEU A 250 -16.03 -11.07 26.91
CA LEU A 250 -16.74 -11.45 25.69
C LEU A 250 -18.05 -12.17 25.99
N ILE A 251 -18.17 -12.87 27.13
CA ILE A 251 -19.47 -13.39 27.62
C ILE A 251 -20.41 -12.23 27.96
N ALA A 252 -19.91 -11.18 28.63
CA ALA A 252 -20.72 -10.00 28.92
C ALA A 252 -21.16 -9.27 27.63
N THR A 253 -20.27 -9.16 26.64
CA THR A 253 -20.62 -8.63 25.32
C THR A 253 -21.67 -9.49 24.62
N LEU A 254 -21.55 -10.82 24.67
CA LEU A 254 -22.52 -11.73 24.08
C LEU A 254 -23.90 -11.58 24.72
N VAL A 255 -23.96 -11.38 26.05
CA VAL A 255 -25.20 -11.07 26.79
C VAL A 255 -25.82 -9.76 26.33
N ASP A 256 -25.01 -8.70 26.22
CA ASP A 256 -25.47 -7.37 25.82
C ASP A 256 -26.07 -7.41 24.40
N VAL A 257 -25.35 -8.01 23.45
CA VAL A 257 -25.81 -8.14 22.06
C VAL A 257 -27.05 -9.03 21.96
N ALA A 258 -27.11 -10.15 22.69
CA ALA A 258 -28.29 -11.03 22.70
C ALA A 258 -29.53 -10.32 23.24
N GLY A 259 -29.40 -9.66 24.39
CA GLY A 259 -30.50 -8.90 24.98
C GLY A 259 -30.92 -7.71 24.12
N GLY A 260 -29.96 -6.99 23.55
CA GLY A 260 -30.23 -5.87 22.64
C GLY A 260 -31.01 -6.31 21.41
N GLN A 261 -30.53 -7.31 20.67
CA GLN A 261 -31.21 -7.82 19.47
C GLN A 261 -32.61 -8.35 19.78
N PHE A 262 -32.76 -9.15 20.84
CA PHE A 262 -34.06 -9.67 21.27
C PHE A 262 -35.02 -8.57 21.74
N GLY A 263 -34.50 -7.50 22.33
CA GLY A 263 -35.27 -6.35 22.77
C GLY A 263 -35.83 -5.49 21.64
N LEU A 264 -35.15 -5.44 20.49
CA LEU A 264 -35.57 -4.60 19.36
C LEU A 264 -37.00 -4.93 18.90
N ASP A 265 -37.39 -6.21 18.93
CA ASP A 265 -38.73 -6.68 18.57
C ASP A 265 -39.84 -6.18 19.51
N HIS A 266 -39.47 -5.60 20.65
CA HIS A 266 -40.37 -5.10 21.68
C HIS A 266 -40.39 -3.57 21.78
N LEU A 267 -39.65 -2.86 20.92
CA LEU A 267 -39.62 -1.40 20.90
C LEU A 267 -40.88 -0.79 20.26
N GLN A 268 -41.27 0.38 20.76
CA GLN A 268 -42.25 1.23 20.08
C GLN A 268 -41.55 2.08 19.02
N GLN A 269 -42.26 2.38 17.93
CA GLN A 269 -41.74 3.28 16.89
C GLN A 269 -41.37 4.65 17.49
N GLY A 270 -40.19 5.15 17.14
CA GLY A 270 -39.65 6.40 17.69
C GLY A 270 -38.93 6.24 19.03
N THR A 271 -38.70 4.99 19.48
CA THR A 271 -37.85 4.68 20.64
C THR A 271 -36.66 3.80 20.25
N THR A 272 -35.58 3.95 21.00
CA THR A 272 -34.38 3.09 20.99
C THR A 272 -34.06 2.68 22.43
N MET A 273 -33.05 1.82 22.60
CA MET A 273 -32.64 1.35 23.91
C MET A 273 -31.13 1.45 24.13
N THR A 274 -30.72 1.61 25.38
CA THR A 274 -29.32 1.62 25.81
C THR A 274 -29.16 0.81 27.07
N THR A 275 -28.04 0.12 27.22
CA THR A 275 -27.76 -0.72 28.39
C THR A 275 -27.60 0.17 29.63
N ALA A 276 -28.50 0.05 30.59
CA ALA A 276 -28.45 0.77 31.85
C ALA A 276 -27.57 0.04 32.88
N ASP A 277 -27.74 -1.28 32.96
CA ASP A 277 -26.95 -2.15 33.81
C ASP A 277 -26.93 -3.58 33.27
N LEU A 278 -25.84 -4.30 33.58
CA LEU A 278 -25.62 -5.68 33.19
C LEU A 278 -24.84 -6.39 34.30
N PHE A 279 -25.38 -7.51 34.77
CA PHE A 279 -24.78 -8.33 35.81
C PHE A 279 -24.62 -9.77 35.32
N VAL A 280 -23.40 -10.28 35.26
CA VAL A 280 -23.10 -11.67 34.89
C VAL A 280 -22.64 -12.47 36.11
N ARG A 281 -23.20 -13.66 36.27
CA ARG A 281 -22.72 -14.68 37.21
C ARG A 281 -22.09 -15.82 36.42
N TYR A 282 -20.78 -15.98 36.55
CA TYR A 282 -20.04 -17.08 35.93
C TYR A 282 -20.16 -18.32 36.80
N LEU A 283 -20.65 -19.42 36.23
CA LEU A 283 -20.86 -20.68 36.93
C LEU A 283 -19.81 -21.72 36.54
N ARG A 284 -19.51 -21.83 35.24
CA ARG A 284 -18.55 -22.79 34.68
C ARG A 284 -17.77 -22.20 33.49
N PRO A 285 -16.50 -22.59 33.30
CA PRO A 285 -15.70 -22.13 32.16
C PRO A 285 -16.08 -22.85 30.86
N ILE A 286 -16.21 -22.09 29.76
CA ILE A 286 -16.38 -22.64 28.40
C ILE A 286 -15.01 -22.67 27.72
N ARG A 287 -14.47 -23.87 27.46
CA ARG A 287 -13.10 -24.04 26.93
C ARG A 287 -13.04 -24.40 25.44
N GLN A 288 -14.13 -24.92 24.89
CA GLN A 288 -14.19 -25.41 23.53
C GLN A 288 -15.63 -25.33 23.00
N GLY A 289 -15.78 -25.54 21.69
CA GLY A 289 -17.09 -25.57 21.03
C GLY A 289 -17.69 -24.19 20.86
N LEU A 290 -19.00 -24.08 21.08
CA LEU A 290 -19.81 -22.88 20.87
C LEU A 290 -20.44 -22.39 22.18
N ALA A 291 -20.28 -21.11 22.49
CA ALA A 291 -21.07 -20.44 23.53
C ALA A 291 -22.39 -19.94 22.93
N ARG A 292 -23.52 -20.17 23.62
CA ARG A 292 -24.86 -19.75 23.18
C ARG A 292 -25.52 -18.90 24.27
N ALA A 293 -25.82 -17.63 23.98
CA ALA A 293 -26.53 -16.73 24.89
C ALA A 293 -28.00 -16.63 24.48
N VAL A 294 -28.90 -17.09 25.36
CA VAL A 294 -30.32 -17.23 25.12
C VAL A 294 -31.08 -16.21 25.97
N PRO A 295 -31.60 -15.13 25.39
CA PRO A 295 -32.31 -14.10 26.11
C PRO A 295 -33.78 -14.48 26.36
N ARG A 296 -34.28 -14.09 27.53
CA ARG A 296 -35.69 -14.22 27.92
C ARG A 296 -36.17 -12.95 28.58
N MET A 297 -37.31 -12.44 28.13
CA MET A 297 -37.93 -11.24 28.70
C MET A 297 -38.42 -11.52 30.12
N LEU A 298 -37.96 -10.75 31.12
CA LEU A 298 -38.51 -10.75 32.48
C LEU A 298 -39.56 -9.66 32.64
N ARG A 299 -39.30 -8.47 32.05
CA ARG A 299 -40.21 -7.32 32.11
C ARG A 299 -40.05 -6.45 30.87
N SER A 300 -41.13 -6.28 30.11
CA SER A 300 -41.20 -5.29 29.03
C SER A 300 -42.00 -4.06 29.49
N GLY A 301 -41.35 -2.90 29.57
CA GLY A 301 -41.96 -1.66 30.05
C GLY A 301 -41.58 -0.45 29.19
N ARG A 302 -42.38 0.62 29.28
CA ARG A 302 -42.20 1.84 28.46
C ARG A 302 -40.89 2.60 28.69
N ARG A 303 -40.26 2.44 29.85
CA ARG A 303 -39.03 3.15 30.25
C ARG A 303 -37.83 2.23 30.41
N ALA A 304 -38.07 0.93 30.52
CA ALA A 304 -37.02 -0.06 30.75
C ALA A 304 -37.50 -1.47 30.34
N MET A 305 -36.57 -2.27 29.82
CA MET A 305 -36.76 -3.69 29.55
C MET A 305 -35.72 -4.49 30.33
N VAL A 306 -36.17 -5.49 31.08
CA VAL A 306 -35.31 -6.36 31.88
C VAL A 306 -35.36 -7.76 31.31
N MET A 307 -34.19 -8.33 31.03
CA MET A 307 -34.05 -9.67 30.46
C MET A 307 -33.08 -10.50 31.29
N GLN A 308 -33.37 -11.80 31.35
CA GLN A 308 -32.39 -12.80 31.76
C GLN A 308 -31.73 -13.35 30.51
N VAL A 309 -30.42 -13.54 30.51
CA VAL A 309 -29.69 -14.20 29.43
C VAL A 309 -28.88 -15.34 30.01
N ASP A 310 -29.24 -16.55 29.63
CA ASP A 310 -28.55 -17.77 30.05
C ASP A 310 -27.53 -18.17 28.98
N ILE A 311 -26.32 -18.52 29.40
CA ILE A 311 -25.21 -18.85 28.51
C ILE A 311 -24.86 -20.33 28.66
N TYR A 312 -24.99 -21.08 27.57
CA TYR A 312 -24.73 -22.51 27.48
C TYR A 312 -23.41 -22.78 26.75
N GLY A 313 -22.70 -23.82 27.19
CA GLY A 313 -21.51 -24.36 26.52
C GLY A 313 -21.84 -25.57 25.63
N ASP A 314 -20.86 -26.03 24.84
CA ASP A 314 -21.08 -27.09 23.84
C ASP A 314 -20.94 -28.52 24.37
N THR A 315 -20.19 -28.72 25.46
CA THR A 315 -20.09 -30.02 26.11
C THR A 315 -21.10 -30.03 27.25
N ASP A 316 -22.12 -30.88 27.15
CA ASP A 316 -23.18 -31.17 28.13
C ASP A 316 -24.37 -30.18 28.21
N ASP A 317 -24.47 -29.19 27.32
CA ASP A 317 -25.57 -28.20 27.32
C ASP A 317 -25.77 -27.52 28.68
N GLU A 318 -24.66 -27.41 29.41
CA GLU A 318 -24.65 -26.95 30.78
C GLU A 318 -24.67 -25.43 30.85
N LEU A 319 -25.44 -24.92 31.81
CA LEU A 319 -25.47 -23.50 32.14
C LEU A 319 -24.09 -23.04 32.63
N ALA A 320 -23.37 -22.32 31.77
CA ALA A 320 -22.02 -21.83 32.03
C ALA A 320 -22.02 -20.45 32.70
N ALA A 321 -22.99 -19.60 32.36
CA ALA A 321 -23.24 -18.35 33.04
C ALA A 321 -24.72 -17.99 32.97
N THR A 322 -25.16 -17.11 33.87
CA THR A 322 -26.48 -16.47 33.79
C THR A 322 -26.30 -14.99 34.03
N ALA A 323 -27.05 -14.17 33.31
CA ALA A 323 -26.96 -12.74 33.39
C ALA A 323 -28.33 -12.07 33.46
N THR A 324 -28.35 -10.88 34.04
CA THR A 324 -29.49 -9.97 33.94
C THR A 324 -29.00 -8.70 33.27
N VAL A 325 -29.72 -8.26 32.24
CA VAL A 325 -29.46 -7.02 31.53
C VAL A 325 -30.70 -6.16 31.55
N ASN A 326 -30.52 -4.88 31.85
CA ASN A 326 -31.56 -3.87 31.88
C ASN A 326 -31.25 -2.81 30.82
N PHE A 327 -32.18 -2.62 29.91
CA PHE A 327 -32.10 -1.60 28.87
C PHE A 327 -33.04 -0.44 29.21
N ALA A 328 -32.51 0.77 29.30
CA ALA A 328 -33.33 1.97 29.37
C ALA A 328 -33.91 2.29 27.98
N VAL A 329 -35.22 2.51 27.92
CA VAL A 329 -35.91 2.90 26.68
C VAL A 329 -35.93 4.42 26.61
N ILE A 330 -35.39 4.97 25.52
CA ILE A 330 -35.26 6.41 25.27
C ILE A 330 -35.85 6.78 23.91
N ASN A 331 -36.23 8.05 23.75
CA ASN A 331 -36.68 8.55 22.45
C ASN A 331 -35.52 8.54 21.46
N GLY A 332 -35.76 8.06 20.25
CA GLY A 332 -34.73 7.98 19.21
C GLY A 332 -35.20 7.16 18.01
N THR A 333 -34.44 7.20 16.92
CA THR A 333 -34.74 6.38 15.74
C THR A 333 -34.74 4.90 16.12
N THR A 334 -35.87 4.22 15.88
CA THR A 334 -35.99 2.78 16.17
C THR A 334 -35.07 2.00 15.22
N PRO A 335 -34.11 1.23 15.74
CA PRO A 335 -33.24 0.42 14.91
C PRO A 335 -34.06 -0.64 14.15
N THR A 336 -33.88 -0.75 12.85
CA THR A 336 -34.46 -1.84 12.04
C THR A 336 -33.57 -3.08 12.13
N VAL A 337 -34.15 -4.21 12.51
CA VAL A 337 -33.47 -5.52 12.46
C VAL A 337 -33.32 -5.90 10.98
N GLY A 338 -32.10 -5.82 10.43
CA GLY A 338 -31.87 -6.20 9.03
C GLY A 338 -30.42 -6.07 8.58
N LEU A 339 -29.77 -7.23 8.45
CA LEU A 339 -28.72 -7.58 7.50
C LEU A 339 -28.46 -6.51 6.41
N GLN A 340 -27.38 -5.74 6.60
CA GLN A 340 -26.49 -5.37 5.49
C GLN A 340 -25.22 -6.18 5.64
#